data_AF-A0A971PB17-F1
#
_entry.id   AF-A0A971PB17-F1
#
_cell.length_a   1.000
_cell.length_b   1.000
_cell.length_c   1.000
_cell.angle_alpha   90.00
_cell.angle_beta   90.00
_cell.angle_gamma   90.00
#
_symmetry.space_group_name_H-M   'P 1'
#
loop_
_entity.id
_entity.type
_entity.pdbx_description
1 polymer ?
#
loop_
_entity_poly.entity_id
_entity_poly.type
_entity_poly.pdbx_seq_one_letter_code
_entity_poly.pdbx_strand_id
1 'polypeptide(L)'
;MFNRQMLFQMANRLYYQAELSRSAALTVAWNLVRSQDPEYTKARGVSFDGRQEILKKLARRGLNGITARLEREPGNQADPLAVAVVLVHPASGHTCHVGYLSRDRADRVAPLMDAGIRVDVLDVEITGGPGGEHFRNYGVNFAYQVAGVA
;
A
#
# COMPACT_ATOMS: atom_id res chain seq x y z
N MET A 1 -1.08 -7.16 23.07
CA MET A 1 -2.25 -6.69 23.85
C MET A 1 -3.34 -6.28 22.88
N PHE A 2 -4.53 -6.86 22.98
CA PHE A 2 -5.63 -6.63 22.04
C PHE A 2 -6.17 -5.19 22.16
N ASN A 3 -6.04 -4.38 21.10
CA ASN A 3 -6.50 -2.99 21.09
C ASN A 3 -8.01 -2.90 20.79
N ARG A 4 -8.82 -3.01 21.86
CA ARG A 4 -10.30 -2.92 21.79
C ARG A 4 -10.79 -1.59 21.22
N GLN A 5 -10.11 -0.49 21.55
CA GLN A 5 -10.48 0.83 21.08
C GLN A 5 -10.35 0.92 19.55
N MET A 6 -9.24 0.41 19.01
CA MET A 6 -9.01 0.37 17.56
C MET A 6 -10.06 -0.47 16.84
N LEU A 7 -10.42 -1.65 17.37
CA LEU A 7 -11.49 -2.48 16.81
C LEU A 7 -12.79 -1.70 16.64
N PHE A 8 -13.27 -1.06 17.71
CA PHE A 8 -14.54 -0.35 17.67
C PHE A 8 -14.49 0.90 16.79
N GLN A 9 -13.36 1.61 16.75
CA GLN A 9 -13.17 2.73 15.84
C GLN A 9 -13.24 2.28 14.37
N MET A 10 -12.57 1.19 14.02
CA MET A 10 -12.62 0.63 12.66
C MET A 10 -14.02 0.13 12.29
N ALA A 11 -14.69 -0.60 13.20
CA ALA A 11 -16.05 -1.06 12.95
C ALA A 11 -17.03 0.11 12.75
N ASN A 12 -16.90 1.19 13.53
CA ASN A 12 -17.72 2.38 13.35
C ASN A 12 -17.44 3.07 12.00
N ARG A 13 -16.17 3.21 11.61
CA ARG A 13 -15.80 3.77 10.31
C ARG A 13 -16.40 2.96 9.16
N LEU A 14 -16.27 1.64 9.21
CA LEU A 14 -16.85 0.74 8.20
C LEU A 14 -18.38 0.82 8.14
N TYR A 15 -19.06 0.97 9.29
CA TYR A 15 -20.51 1.16 9.33
C TYR A 15 -20.94 2.50 8.70
N TYR A 16 -20.29 3.61 9.07
CA TYR A 16 -20.72 4.94 8.63
C TYR A 16 -20.20 5.34 7.25
N GLN A 17 -19.03 4.83 6.82
CA GLN A 17 -18.34 5.28 5.61
C GLN A 17 -18.31 4.24 4.49
N ALA A 18 -18.43 2.94 4.82
CA ALA A 18 -18.50 1.85 3.84
C ALA A 18 -19.89 1.19 3.77
N GLU A 19 -20.89 1.78 4.43
CA GLU A 19 -22.29 1.33 4.45
C GLU A 19 -22.49 -0.14 4.84
N LEU A 20 -21.54 -0.72 5.58
CA LEU A 20 -21.64 -2.10 6.05
C LEU A 20 -22.66 -2.19 7.20
N SER A 21 -23.32 -3.34 7.32
CA SER A 21 -24.10 -3.62 8.53
C SER A 21 -23.20 -3.65 9.77
N ARG A 22 -23.75 -3.36 10.96
CA ARG A 22 -22.97 -3.35 12.22
C ARG A 22 -22.25 -4.68 12.47
N SER A 23 -22.90 -5.80 12.17
CA SER A 23 -22.31 -7.13 12.32
C SER A 23 -21.17 -7.36 11.32
N ALA A 24 -21.38 -7.03 10.05
CA ALA A 24 -20.35 -7.15 9.01
C ALA A 24 -19.13 -6.27 9.31
N ALA A 25 -19.37 -5.02 9.69
CA ALA A 25 -18.33 -4.07 10.07
C ALA A 25 -17.48 -4.57 11.25
N LEU A 26 -18.13 -5.14 12.27
CA LEU A 26 -17.42 -5.74 13.40
C LEU A 26 -16.60 -6.96 12.99
N THR A 27 -17.13 -7.84 12.14
CA THR A 27 -16.42 -9.01 11.63
C THR A 27 -15.19 -8.62 10.81
N VAL A 28 -15.33 -7.64 9.91
CA VAL A 28 -14.21 -7.13 9.10
C VAL A 28 -13.16 -6.50 10.00
N ALA A 29 -13.55 -5.58 10.89
CA ALA A 29 -12.62 -4.94 11.81
C ALA A 29 -11.92 -5.95 12.73
N TRP A 30 -12.63 -6.98 13.22
CA TRP A 30 -12.05 -8.06 14.01
C TRP A 30 -10.96 -8.81 13.24
N ASN A 31 -11.24 -9.17 11.99
CA ASN A 31 -10.27 -9.86 11.14
C ASN A 31 -9.04 -8.98 10.88
N LEU A 32 -9.23 -7.69 10.57
CA LEU A 32 -8.12 -6.76 10.34
C LEU A 32 -7.25 -6.56 11.59
N VAL A 33 -7.85 -6.43 12.78
CA VAL A 33 -7.11 -6.25 14.04
C VAL A 33 -6.39 -7.52 14.46
N ARG A 34 -6.96 -8.70 14.18
CA ARG A 34 -6.35 -9.99 14.52
C ARG A 34 -5.23 -10.37 13.55
N SER A 35 -5.37 -10.03 12.28
CA SER A 35 -4.37 -10.25 11.24
C SER A 35 -3.37 -9.09 11.19
N GLN A 36 -2.59 -8.93 12.27
CA GLN A 36 -1.50 -7.93 12.31
C GLN A 36 -0.27 -8.35 11.50
N ASP A 37 -0.31 -9.47 10.80
CA ASP A 37 0.79 -9.93 9.98
C ASP A 37 0.86 -9.09 8.69
N PRO A 38 2.03 -8.49 8.36
CA PRO A 38 2.20 -7.75 7.13
C PRO A 38 1.93 -8.62 5.89
N GLU A 39 1.12 -8.13 4.95
CA GLU A 39 0.89 -8.79 3.66
C GLU A 39 2.00 -8.39 2.68
N TYR A 40 2.85 -9.35 2.30
CA TYR A 40 3.91 -9.13 1.32
C TYR A 40 3.38 -9.10 -0.12
N THR A 41 3.79 -8.08 -0.86
CA THR A 41 3.35 -7.79 -2.22
C THR A 41 4.45 -7.16 -3.06
N LYS A 42 4.14 -6.92 -4.33
CA LYS A 42 4.96 -6.17 -5.28
C LYS A 42 4.13 -5.14 -6.03
N ALA A 43 4.76 -4.01 -6.35
CA ALA A 43 4.15 -2.98 -7.18
C ALA A 43 3.95 -3.49 -8.62
N ARG A 44 2.82 -3.14 -9.22
CA ARG A 44 2.45 -3.41 -10.62
C ARG A 44 2.61 -2.14 -11.44
N GLY A 45 2.79 -2.29 -12.75
CA GLY A 45 2.97 -1.13 -13.64
C GLY A 45 4.34 -0.45 -13.53
N VAL A 46 5.33 -1.09 -12.90
CA VAL A 46 6.70 -0.56 -12.74
C VAL A 46 7.45 -0.33 -14.07
N SER A 47 6.93 -0.83 -15.19
CA SER A 47 7.55 -0.71 -16.52
C SER A 47 7.10 0.51 -17.32
N PHE A 48 6.05 1.22 -16.88
CA PHE A 48 5.48 2.35 -17.60
C PHE A 48 6.08 3.68 -17.13
N ASP A 49 5.92 4.74 -17.92
CA ASP A 49 6.23 6.14 -17.59
C ASP A 49 7.64 6.40 -17.03
N GLY A 50 8.66 5.70 -17.57
CA GLY A 50 10.06 5.91 -17.16
C GLY A 50 10.37 5.47 -15.71
N ARG A 51 9.49 4.67 -15.09
CA ARG A 51 9.67 4.18 -13.72
C ARG A 51 10.91 3.28 -13.60
N GLN A 52 11.32 2.59 -14.67
CA GLN A 52 12.52 1.74 -14.67
C GLN A 52 13.81 2.54 -14.46
N GLU A 53 13.92 3.74 -15.04
CA GLU A 53 15.06 4.63 -14.88
C GLU A 53 15.16 5.15 -13.44
N ILE A 54 14.01 5.43 -12.82
CA ILE A 54 13.92 5.83 -11.42
C ILE A 54 14.37 4.69 -10.52
N LEU A 55 13.81 3.49 -10.71
CA LEU A 55 14.17 2.31 -9.92
C LEU A 55 15.63 1.93 -10.09
N LYS A 56 16.21 2.08 -11.29
CA LYS A 56 17.65 1.90 -11.53
C LYS A 56 18.51 2.86 -10.72
N LYS A 57 18.12 4.13 -10.63
CA LYS A 57 18.83 5.14 -9.82
C LYS A 57 18.74 4.80 -8.33
N LEU A 58 17.56 4.42 -7.86
CA LEU A 58 17.32 4.04 -6.47
C LEU A 58 18.04 2.74 -6.08
N ALA A 59 18.06 1.74 -6.95
CA ALA A 59 18.81 0.50 -6.73
C ALA A 59 20.32 0.76 -6.53
N ARG A 60 20.88 1.75 -7.22
CA ARG A 60 22.30 2.13 -7.09
C ARG A 60 22.57 2.98 -5.84
N ARG A 61 21.68 3.91 -5.52
CA ARG A 61 21.82 4.83 -4.38
C ARG A 61 21.46 4.18 -3.05
N GLY A 62 20.61 3.16 -3.08
CA GLY A 62 19.95 2.59 -1.91
C GLY A 62 18.70 3.38 -1.51
N LEU A 63 17.88 2.77 -0.65
CA LEU A 63 16.63 3.31 -0.12
C LEU A 63 16.81 4.06 1.21
N ASN A 64 18.04 4.42 1.58
CA ASN A 64 18.31 5.09 2.85
C ASN A 64 17.57 6.43 2.94
N GLY A 65 16.75 6.58 3.98
CA GLY A 65 15.92 7.76 4.18
C GLY A 65 14.73 7.86 3.22
N ILE A 66 14.37 6.77 2.52
CA ILE A 66 13.20 6.68 1.67
C ILE A 66 12.19 5.74 2.33
N THR A 67 10.95 6.20 2.45
CA THR A 67 9.81 5.40 2.89
C THR A 67 8.84 5.22 1.73
N ALA A 68 7.78 4.43 1.94
CA ALA A 68 6.69 4.30 0.98
C ALA A 68 5.35 4.54 1.65
N ARG A 69 4.34 4.90 0.86
CA ARG A 69 2.95 4.96 1.27
C ARG A 69 2.03 4.53 0.13
N LEU A 70 0.80 4.19 0.51
CA LEU A 70 -0.28 3.95 -0.42
C LEU A 70 -1.11 5.21 -0.59
N GLU A 71 -1.49 5.53 -1.82
CA GLU A 71 -2.34 6.68 -2.16
C GLU A 71 -3.55 6.22 -2.96
N ARG A 72 -4.74 6.65 -2.54
CA ARG A 72 -5.99 6.39 -3.28
C ARG A 72 -6.06 7.25 -4.52
N GLU A 73 -6.43 6.63 -5.65
CA GLU A 73 -6.66 7.32 -6.91
C GLU A 73 -8.08 7.01 -7.45
N PRO A 74 -9.15 7.52 -6.82
CA PRO A 74 -10.54 7.20 -7.22
C PRO A 74 -10.92 7.71 -8.60
N GLY A 75 -10.20 8.71 -9.13
CA GLY A 75 -10.38 9.25 -10.47
C GLY A 75 -9.62 8.51 -11.57
N ASN A 76 -8.95 7.40 -11.27
CA ASN A 76 -8.21 6.63 -12.25
C ASN A 76 -9.16 6.04 -13.30
N GLN A 77 -8.90 6.31 -14.58
CA GLN A 77 -9.79 5.90 -15.68
C GLN A 77 -9.80 4.39 -15.94
N ALA A 78 -8.74 3.67 -15.56
CA ALA A 78 -8.62 2.24 -15.78
C ALA A 78 -9.19 1.40 -14.62
N ASP A 79 -9.12 1.93 -13.40
CA ASP A 79 -9.55 1.23 -12.17
C ASP A 79 -9.95 2.23 -11.06
N PRO A 80 -11.24 2.44 -10.77
CA PRO A 80 -11.70 3.34 -9.71
C PRO A 80 -11.20 2.98 -8.30
N LEU A 81 -10.80 1.71 -8.09
CA LEU A 81 -10.23 1.23 -6.84
C LEU A 81 -8.71 1.31 -6.83
N ALA A 82 -8.08 1.96 -7.83
CA ALA A 82 -6.63 2.09 -7.92
C ALA A 82 -6.01 2.64 -6.63
N VAL A 83 -4.96 1.95 -6.19
CA VAL A 83 -4.11 2.36 -5.07
C VAL A 83 -2.68 2.46 -5.58
N ALA A 84 -2.17 3.68 -5.67
CA ALA A 84 -0.82 3.98 -6.08
C ALA A 84 0.16 3.69 -4.94
N VAL A 85 1.34 3.19 -5.31
CA VAL A 85 2.49 2.99 -4.43
C VAL A 85 3.45 4.16 -4.68
N VAL A 86 3.67 4.95 -3.64
CA VAL A 86 4.47 6.18 -3.73
C VAL A 86 5.65 6.09 -2.78
N LEU A 87 6.86 6.25 -3.31
CA LEU A 87 8.05 6.43 -2.51
C LEU A 87 8.14 7.88 -2.06
N VAL A 88 8.54 8.10 -0.82
CA VAL A 88 8.64 9.40 -0.18
C VAL A 88 10.04 9.54 0.39
N HIS A 89 10.70 10.65 0.12
CA HIS A 89 11.93 11.04 0.80
C HIS A 89 11.60 12.13 1.83
N PRO A 90 11.38 11.78 3.12
CA PRO A 90 10.80 12.70 4.09
C PRO A 90 11.62 13.97 4.31
N ALA A 91 12.95 13.88 4.22
CA ALA A 91 13.85 15.00 4.43
C ALA A 91 13.74 16.09 3.33
N SER A 92 13.37 15.73 2.10
CA SER A 92 13.20 16.70 1.01
C SER A 92 11.75 16.89 0.58
N GLY A 93 10.81 16.12 1.14
CA GLY A 93 9.41 16.10 0.73
C GLY A 93 9.17 15.56 -0.69
N HIS A 94 10.20 15.05 -1.37
CA HIS A 94 10.05 14.53 -2.73
C HIS A 94 9.28 13.22 -2.71
N THR A 95 8.28 13.11 -3.59
CA THR A 95 7.49 11.90 -3.78
C THR A 95 7.68 11.36 -5.19
N CYS A 96 7.55 10.05 -5.33
CA CYS A 96 7.67 9.36 -6.60
C CYS A 96 6.69 8.21 -6.70
N HIS A 97 5.78 8.28 -7.65
CA HIS A 97 4.88 7.17 -7.98
C HIS A 97 5.66 6.05 -8.69
N VAL A 98 5.70 4.87 -8.09
CA VAL A 98 6.49 3.72 -8.59
C VAL A 98 5.63 2.58 -9.13
N GLY A 99 4.31 2.65 -8.99
CA GLY A 99 3.37 1.70 -9.55
C GLY A 99 2.11 1.61 -8.71
N TYR A 100 1.36 0.53 -8.88
CA TYR A 100 0.08 0.30 -8.21
C TYR A 100 0.06 -1.01 -7.42
N LEU A 101 -0.88 -1.14 -6.49
CA LEU A 101 -1.29 -2.46 -6.02
C LEU A 101 -1.89 -3.28 -7.17
N SER A 102 -1.81 -4.61 -7.08
CA SER A 102 -2.59 -5.46 -7.97
C SER A 102 -4.08 -5.25 -7.72
N ARG A 103 -4.91 -5.40 -8.75
CA ARG A 103 -6.36 -5.23 -8.66
C ARG A 103 -6.98 -6.00 -7.48
N ASP A 104 -6.66 -7.29 -7.32
CA ASP A 104 -7.17 -8.12 -6.22
C ASP A 104 -6.80 -7.60 -4.80
N ARG A 105 -5.72 -6.82 -4.69
CA ARG A 105 -5.31 -6.18 -3.43
C ARG A 105 -5.94 -4.80 -3.30
N ALA A 106 -6.00 -4.04 -4.38
CA ALA A 106 -6.66 -2.76 -4.46
C ALA A 106 -8.15 -2.89 -4.08
N ASP A 107 -8.85 -3.92 -4.56
CA ASP A 107 -10.25 -4.20 -4.22
C ASP A 107 -10.49 -4.38 -2.71
N ARG A 108 -9.48 -4.88 -1.99
CA ARG A 108 -9.53 -5.07 -0.53
C ARG A 108 -9.09 -3.82 0.23
N VAL A 109 -8.06 -3.14 -0.25
CA VAL A 109 -7.41 -2.02 0.45
C VAL A 109 -8.14 -0.70 0.20
N ALA A 110 -8.64 -0.47 -1.01
CA ALA A 110 -9.26 0.81 -1.38
C ALA A 110 -10.50 1.14 -0.53
N PRO A 111 -11.47 0.23 -0.31
CA PRO A 111 -12.61 0.52 0.55
C PRO A 111 -12.22 0.80 2.00
N LEU A 112 -11.13 0.20 2.49
CA LEU A 112 -10.63 0.48 3.84
C LEU A 112 -10.07 1.90 3.92
N MET A 113 -9.25 2.30 2.95
CA MET A 113 -8.70 3.65 2.88
C MET A 113 -9.81 4.70 2.70
N ASP A 114 -10.83 4.41 1.88
CA ASP A 114 -11.99 5.28 1.67
C ASP A 114 -12.83 5.41 2.96
N ALA A 115 -12.88 4.36 3.78
CA ALA A 115 -13.42 4.39 5.15
C ALA A 115 -12.44 4.99 6.19
N GLY A 116 -11.38 5.68 5.75
CA GLY A 116 -10.42 6.33 6.63
C GLY A 116 -9.64 5.38 7.52
N ILE A 117 -9.47 4.12 7.13
CA ILE A 117 -8.57 3.17 7.80
C ILE A 117 -7.16 3.39 7.23
N ARG A 118 -6.18 3.59 8.11
CA ARG A 118 -4.77 3.77 7.75
C ARG A 118 -4.14 2.43 7.40
N VAL A 119 -3.40 2.42 6.29
CA VAL A 119 -2.61 1.28 5.83
C VAL A 119 -1.17 1.75 5.66
N ASP A 120 -0.26 1.15 6.42
CA ASP A 120 1.16 1.47 6.39
C ASP A 120 1.90 0.53 5.44
N VAL A 121 2.97 1.05 4.83
CA VAL A 121 3.90 0.27 4.00
C VAL A 121 5.19 0.04 4.76
N LEU A 122 5.68 -1.19 4.73
CA LEU A 122 6.84 -1.69 5.43
C LEU A 122 7.77 -2.44 4.45
N ASP A 123 9.00 -2.69 4.88
CA ASP A 123 9.95 -3.60 4.21
C ASP A 123 10.10 -3.35 2.70
N VAL A 124 10.25 -2.08 2.32
CA VAL A 124 10.40 -1.69 0.92
C VAL A 124 11.76 -2.14 0.40
N GLU A 125 11.73 -2.89 -0.70
CA GLU A 125 12.91 -3.44 -1.36
C GLU A 125 12.82 -3.23 -2.87
N ILE A 126 13.94 -2.87 -3.49
CA ILE A 126 14.08 -2.89 -4.94
C ILE A 126 14.79 -4.17 -5.35
N THR A 127 14.16 -4.93 -6.25
CA THR A 127 14.70 -6.20 -6.76
C THR A 127 14.86 -6.18 -8.28
N GLY A 128 15.62 -7.14 -8.82
CA GLY A 128 15.89 -7.25 -10.26
C GLY A 128 17.06 -6.39 -10.73
N GLY A 129 17.08 -6.08 -12.03
CA GLY A 129 18.16 -5.34 -12.69
C GLY A 129 19.12 -6.24 -13.48
N PRO A 130 20.02 -5.64 -14.29
CA PRO A 130 20.91 -6.34 -15.21
C PRO A 130 22.07 -7.11 -14.53
N GLY A 131 22.17 -7.08 -13.20
CA GLY A 131 23.19 -7.79 -12.43
C GLY A 131 22.74 -9.12 -11.83
N GLY A 132 21.49 -9.54 -12.06
CA GLY A 132 20.98 -10.84 -11.64
C GLY A 132 21.25 -11.95 -12.68
N GLU A 133 21.06 -13.20 -12.27
CA GLU A 133 21.21 -14.40 -13.11
C GLU A 133 20.33 -14.39 -14.38
N HIS A 134 19.30 -13.53 -14.37
CA HIS A 134 18.51 -13.17 -15.55
C HIS A 134 18.40 -11.65 -15.64
N PHE A 135 18.60 -11.07 -16.83
CA PHE A 135 18.29 -9.66 -17.12
C PHE A 135 16.80 -9.40 -16.89
N ARG A 136 16.44 -8.96 -15.68
CA ARG A 136 15.06 -8.66 -15.28
C ARG A 136 14.89 -7.16 -15.10
N ASN A 137 13.70 -6.67 -15.44
CA ASN A 137 13.28 -5.33 -15.08
C ASN A 137 13.36 -5.13 -13.56
N TYR A 138 13.57 -3.88 -13.13
CA TYR A 138 13.52 -3.54 -11.72
C TYR A 138 12.07 -3.64 -11.20
N GLY A 139 11.91 -4.21 -10.02
CA GLY A 139 10.66 -4.31 -9.29
C GLY A 139 10.75 -3.67 -7.92
N VAL A 140 9.59 -3.36 -7.34
CA VAL A 140 9.46 -2.89 -5.95
C VAL A 140 8.64 -3.93 -5.18
N ASN A 141 9.24 -4.53 -4.17
CA ASN A 141 8.57 -5.38 -3.19
C ASN A 141 8.37 -4.57 -1.92
N PHE A 142 7.29 -4.87 -1.21
CA PHE A 142 6.99 -4.26 0.08
C PHE A 142 5.97 -5.12 0.83
N ALA A 143 5.88 -4.91 2.12
CA ALA A 143 4.76 -5.38 2.92
C ALA A 143 3.81 -4.22 3.23
N TYR A 144 2.53 -4.51 3.45
CA TYR A 144 1.62 -3.52 4.00
C TYR A 144 0.76 -4.14 5.11
N GLN A 145 0.32 -3.29 6.04
CA GLN A 145 -0.54 -3.72 7.13
C GLN A 145 -1.52 -2.61 7.51
N VAL A 146 -2.63 -3.00 8.12
CA VAL A 146 -3.55 -2.03 8.72
C VAL A 146 -2.93 -1.46 9.99
N ALA A 147 -2.78 -0.13 10.02
CA ALA A 147 -2.13 0.59 11.10
C ALA A 147 -3.13 1.19 12.11
N GLY A 148 -4.39 1.39 11.69
CA GLY A 148 -5.44 1.91 12.56
C GLY A 148 -6.41 2.80 11.82
N VAL A 149 -6.91 3.84 12.48
CA VAL A 149 -7.89 4.79 11.92
C VAL A 149 -7.25 6.16 11.73
N ALA A 150 -7.63 6.85 10.66
CA ALA A 150 -7.14 8.16 10.26
C ALA A 150 -7.73 9.33 11.02
#